data_AF-D0N8N8-F1
#
_entry.id   AF-D0N8N8-F1
#
_cell.length_a   1.000
_cell.length_b   1.000
_cell.length_c   1.000
_cell.angle_alpha   90.00
_cell.angle_beta   90.00
_cell.angle_gamma   90.00
#
_symmetry.space_group_name_H-M   'P 1'
#
loop_
_entity.id
_entity.type
_entity.pdbx_description
1 polymer ?
#
loop_
_entity_poly.entity_id
_entity_poly.type
_entity_poly.pdbx_seq_one_letter_code
_entity_poly.pdbx_strand_id
1 'polypeptide(L)'
;MPQDLIRKECTIREIKLNTRTNKADRIKCLRRYDELVNRGEGPTSASTMASGNTRRTKHCMFRLVNVVLSKDMVTRLVEATGKNFDRADLDDPQFSEKALFWRDFETAYKENDEEYSGLIADDVDFVGITPGTIVPHSAAKLEELWKELTSFFSISEANFRLSGTHDQEFKKFTHGKADVLYLWYWTKVEIWALVCLLPYLV
;
A
#
# COMPACT_ATOMS: atom_id res chain seq x y z
N MET A 1 -16.80 16.88 -22.08
CA MET A 1 -15.50 16.55 -22.73
C MET A 1 -15.53 15.14 -23.33
N PRO A 2 -15.30 15.00 -24.64
CA PRO A 2 -14.93 13.74 -25.30
C PRO A 2 -13.78 12.98 -24.62
N GLN A 3 -13.78 11.65 -24.68
CA GLN A 3 -12.78 10.80 -24.00
C GLN A 3 -11.35 11.01 -24.51
N ASP A 4 -11.19 11.28 -25.80
CA ASP A 4 -9.87 11.51 -26.40
C ASP A 4 -9.27 12.85 -25.98
N LEU A 5 -10.10 13.87 -25.75
CA LEU A 5 -9.65 15.15 -25.21
C LEU A 5 -9.14 15.00 -23.77
N ILE A 6 -9.82 14.19 -22.94
CA ILE A 6 -9.38 13.91 -21.57
C ILE A 6 -8.03 13.18 -21.57
N ARG A 7 -7.85 12.20 -22.45
CA ARG A 7 -6.55 11.51 -22.60
C ARG A 7 -5.45 12.48 -23.00
N LYS A 8 -5.71 13.32 -24.00
CA LYS A 8 -4.76 14.34 -24.48
C LYS A 8 -4.37 15.31 -23.36
N GLU A 9 -5.34 15.76 -22.57
CA GLU A 9 -5.10 16.66 -21.44
C GLU A 9 -4.23 16.01 -20.36
N CYS A 10 -4.47 14.74 -20.01
CA CYS A 10 -3.60 14.00 -19.09
C CYS A 10 -2.16 13.92 -19.62
N THR A 11 -1.97 13.68 -20.92
CA THR A 11 -0.65 13.63 -21.55
C THR A 11 0.05 14.99 -21.53
N ILE A 12 -0.68 16.08 -21.83
CA ILE A 12 -0.14 17.46 -21.81
C ILE A 12 0.37 17.83 -20.42
N ARG A 13 -0.35 17.43 -19.37
CA ARG A 13 0.02 17.68 -17.97
C ARG A 13 0.99 16.63 -17.40
N GLU A 14 1.53 15.77 -18.27
CA GLU A 14 2.44 14.67 -17.95
C GLU A 14 1.92 13.67 -16.88
N ILE A 15 0.60 13.62 -16.68
CA ILE A 15 -0.03 12.76 -15.66
C ILE A 15 0.06 11.32 -16.17
N LYS A 16 1.04 10.57 -15.64
CA LYS A 16 1.32 9.19 -16.03
C LYS A 16 0.24 8.25 -15.50
N LEU A 17 -0.73 7.90 -16.35
CA LEU A 17 -1.83 6.99 -16.03
C LEU A 17 -1.71 5.69 -16.82
N ASN A 18 -2.22 4.59 -16.25
CA ASN A 18 -2.32 3.31 -16.94
C ASN A 18 -3.19 3.45 -18.21
N THR A 19 -2.87 2.68 -19.26
CA THR A 19 -3.66 2.62 -20.50
C THR A 19 -5.11 2.20 -20.25
N ARG A 20 -5.36 1.40 -19.21
CA ARG A 20 -6.69 0.94 -18.79
C ARG A 20 -7.48 1.93 -17.91
N THR A 21 -6.90 3.07 -17.52
CA THR A 21 -7.60 4.05 -16.68
C THR A 21 -8.82 4.62 -17.40
N ASN A 22 -10.00 4.47 -16.76
CA ASN A 22 -11.29 4.89 -17.30
C ASN A 22 -11.43 6.43 -17.33
N LYS A 23 -12.52 6.92 -17.94
CA LYS A 23 -12.77 8.36 -18.10
C LYS A 23 -12.94 9.08 -16.76
N ALA A 24 -13.62 8.48 -15.78
CA ALA A 24 -13.90 9.10 -14.49
C ALA A 24 -12.61 9.28 -13.67
N ASP A 25 -11.76 8.27 -13.63
CA ASP A 25 -10.48 8.31 -12.93
C ASP A 25 -9.52 9.33 -13.56
N ARG A 26 -9.52 9.45 -14.90
CA ARG A 26 -8.76 10.49 -15.59
C ARG A 26 -9.22 11.90 -15.19
N ILE A 27 -10.53 12.12 -15.12
CA ILE A 27 -11.09 13.41 -14.66
C ILE A 27 -10.71 13.67 -13.20
N LYS A 28 -10.75 12.64 -12.34
CA LYS A 28 -10.33 12.77 -10.93
C LYS A 28 -8.87 13.19 -10.80
N CYS A 29 -7.98 12.58 -11.60
CA CYS A 29 -6.56 12.95 -11.63
C CYS A 29 -6.36 14.38 -12.13
N LEU A 30 -7.08 14.81 -13.18
CA LEU A 30 -7.01 16.17 -13.69
C LEU A 30 -7.47 17.21 -12.65
N ARG A 31 -8.58 16.96 -11.95
CA ARG A 31 -9.05 17.84 -10.86
C ARG A 31 -8.03 17.94 -9.74
N ARG A 32 -7.45 16.81 -9.33
CA ARG A 32 -6.40 16.78 -8.31
C ARG A 32 -5.16 17.55 -8.75
N TYR A 33 -4.76 17.45 -10.02
CA TYR A 33 -3.66 18.26 -10.55
C TYR A 33 -3.97 19.76 -10.42
N ASP A 34 -5.17 20.19 -10.82
CA ASP A 34 -5.56 21.60 -10.76
C ASP A 34 -5.58 22.12 -9.30
N GLU A 35 -6.11 21.35 -8.36
CA GLU A 35 -6.09 21.66 -6.93
C GLU A 35 -4.66 21.85 -6.39
N LEU A 36 -3.72 21.00 -6.81
CA LEU A 36 -2.33 21.05 -6.37
C LEU A 36 -1.61 22.27 -6.93
N VAL A 37 -1.76 22.54 -8.23
CA VAL A 37 -1.19 23.73 -8.86
C VAL A 37 -1.76 25.01 -8.25
N ASN A 38 -3.08 25.05 -7.99
CA ASN A 38 -3.72 26.19 -7.33
C ASN A 38 -3.22 26.43 -5.90
N ARG A 39 -2.71 25.39 -5.22
CA ARG A 39 -2.06 25.48 -3.91
C ARG A 39 -0.57 25.86 -3.97
N GLY A 40 -0.01 26.07 -5.16
CA GLY A 40 1.39 26.44 -5.36
C GLY A 40 2.35 25.27 -5.57
N GLU A 41 1.86 24.04 -5.74
CA GLU A 41 2.71 22.91 -6.11
C GLU A 41 3.24 23.08 -7.54
N GLY A 42 4.52 22.79 -7.75
CA GLY A 42 5.11 22.82 -9.09
C GLY A 42 4.44 21.80 -10.03
N PRO A 43 4.33 22.09 -11.35
CA PRO A 43 3.65 21.23 -12.33
C PRO A 43 4.10 19.76 -12.29
N THR A 44 5.40 19.51 -12.16
CA THR A 44 5.96 18.15 -12.11
C THR A 44 5.56 17.40 -10.83
N SER A 45 5.57 18.06 -9.67
CA SER A 45 5.13 17.49 -8.39
C SER A 45 3.63 17.24 -8.41
N ALA A 46 2.85 18.22 -8.87
CA ALA A 46 1.41 18.11 -9.03
C ALA A 46 1.03 16.95 -9.95
N SER A 47 1.74 16.77 -11.06
CA SER A 47 1.52 15.66 -12.01
C SER A 47 1.80 14.29 -11.39
N THR A 48 2.91 14.16 -10.66
CA THR A 48 3.30 12.93 -9.97
C THR A 48 2.30 12.56 -8.86
N MET A 49 1.84 13.55 -8.10
CA MET A 49 0.85 13.36 -7.04
C MET A 49 -0.57 13.12 -7.57
N ALA A 50 -0.93 13.75 -8.69
CA ALA A 50 -2.22 13.57 -9.35
C ALA A 50 -2.36 12.19 -9.99
N SER A 51 -1.26 11.65 -10.52
CA SER A 51 -1.21 10.28 -11.05
C SER A 51 -1.14 9.20 -9.98
N GLY A 52 -0.84 9.58 -8.72
CA GLY A 52 -0.55 8.61 -7.66
C GLY A 52 0.76 7.84 -7.88
N ASN A 53 1.60 8.28 -8.83
CA ASN A 53 2.89 7.68 -9.18
C ASN A 53 4.06 8.27 -8.38
N THR A 54 3.81 8.72 -7.15
CA THR A 54 4.89 9.07 -6.24
C THR A 54 5.82 7.86 -6.09
N ARG A 55 7.12 8.07 -6.29
CA ARG A 55 8.10 7.02 -6.17
C ARG A 55 8.10 6.55 -4.71
N ARG A 56 7.91 5.26 -4.47
CA ARG A 56 8.04 4.68 -3.12
C ARG A 56 9.41 5.03 -2.54
N THR A 57 9.44 5.39 -1.28
CA THR A 57 10.66 5.55 -0.48
C THR A 57 10.79 4.36 0.46
N LYS A 58 11.93 4.27 1.16
CA LYS A 58 12.15 3.24 2.19
C LYS A 58 11.17 3.34 3.37
N HIS A 59 10.51 4.47 3.57
CA HIS A 59 9.53 4.71 4.65
C HIS A 59 8.14 4.15 4.33
N CYS A 60 7.79 4.11 3.04
CA CYS A 60 6.43 3.83 2.59
C CYS A 60 5.92 2.47 3.07
N MET A 61 6.78 1.46 3.05
CA MET A 61 6.44 0.08 3.42
C MET A 61 6.22 -0.07 4.92
N PHE A 62 7.05 0.58 5.75
CA PHE A 62 6.89 0.55 7.21
C PHE A 62 5.59 1.22 7.64
N ARG A 63 5.31 2.40 7.06
CA ARG A 63 4.03 3.08 7.27
C ARG A 63 2.86 2.22 6.80
N LEU A 64 2.98 1.60 5.64
CA LEU A 64 1.94 0.71 5.11
C LEU A 64 1.64 -0.42 6.07
N VAL A 65 2.67 -1.08 6.63
CA VAL A 65 2.50 -2.13 7.64
C VAL A 65 1.82 -1.60 8.90
N ASN A 66 2.27 -0.46 9.43
CA ASN A 66 1.67 0.15 10.64
C ASN A 66 0.17 0.43 10.45
N VAL A 67 -0.20 1.03 9.30
CA VAL A 67 -1.60 1.35 9.02
C VAL A 67 -2.40 0.07 8.82
N VAL A 68 -1.92 -0.90 8.04
CA VAL A 68 -2.66 -2.14 7.74
C VAL A 68 -2.92 -2.95 9.01
N LEU A 69 -1.92 -3.03 9.88
CA LEU A 69 -1.96 -3.83 11.10
C LEU A 69 -2.47 -3.06 12.33
N SER A 70 -2.87 -1.81 12.15
CA SER A 70 -3.62 -1.08 13.19
C SER A 70 -4.93 -1.81 13.51
N LYS A 71 -5.41 -1.64 14.76
CA LYS A 71 -6.59 -2.38 15.26
C LYS A 71 -7.83 -2.19 14.40
N ASP A 72 -8.05 -1.00 13.86
CA ASP A 72 -9.22 -0.72 13.05
C ASP A 72 -9.09 -1.27 11.63
N MET A 73 -7.89 -1.18 11.02
CA MET A 73 -7.68 -1.63 9.65
C MET A 73 -7.55 -3.15 9.52
N VAL A 74 -6.98 -3.81 10.54
CA VAL A 74 -6.77 -5.27 10.54
C VAL A 74 -8.11 -6.00 10.48
N THR A 75 -9.09 -5.58 11.29
CA THR A 75 -10.45 -6.15 11.29
C THR A 75 -11.11 -5.97 9.94
N ARG A 76 -11.02 -4.76 9.38
CA ARG A 76 -11.61 -4.44 8.08
C ARG A 76 -10.94 -5.18 6.92
N LEU A 77 -9.63 -5.41 7.00
CA LEU A 77 -8.91 -6.21 6.02
C LEU A 77 -9.41 -7.65 6.04
N VAL A 78 -9.57 -8.25 7.22
CA VAL A 78 -10.09 -9.61 7.39
C VAL A 78 -11.53 -9.72 6.85
N GLU A 79 -12.38 -8.74 7.11
CA GLU A 79 -13.74 -8.70 6.55
C GLU A 79 -13.73 -8.63 5.02
N ALA A 80 -12.87 -7.78 4.44
CA ALA A 80 -12.75 -7.58 3.00
C ALA A 80 -12.07 -8.76 2.27
N THR A 81 -11.28 -9.59 2.96
CA THR A 81 -10.56 -10.75 2.38
C THR A 81 -11.20 -12.09 2.72
N GLY A 82 -11.99 -12.18 3.80
CA GLY A 82 -12.66 -13.40 4.26
C GLY A 82 -13.96 -13.74 3.54
N LYS A 83 -14.54 -12.79 2.78
CA LYS A 83 -15.71 -13.07 1.93
C LYS A 83 -15.26 -13.57 0.56
N ASN A 84 -15.69 -14.77 0.18
CA ASN A 84 -15.62 -15.20 -1.21
C ASN A 84 -16.52 -14.27 -2.04
N PHE A 85 -15.94 -13.59 -3.04
CA PHE A 85 -16.66 -12.68 -3.93
C PHE A 85 -17.89 -13.37 -4.54
N ASP A 86 -19.07 -12.78 -4.36
CA ASP A 86 -20.28 -13.23 -5.06
C ASP A 86 -20.28 -12.66 -6.49
N ARG A 87 -21.07 -13.24 -7.40
CA ARG A 87 -21.27 -12.74 -8.77
C ARG A 87 -21.59 -11.24 -8.82
N ALA A 88 -22.28 -10.70 -7.81
CA ALA A 88 -22.59 -9.28 -7.72
C ALA A 88 -21.35 -8.36 -7.55
N ASP A 89 -20.30 -8.84 -6.88
CA ASP A 89 -19.03 -8.09 -6.73
C ASP A 89 -18.24 -8.01 -8.04
N LEU A 90 -18.47 -8.96 -8.96
CA LEU A 90 -17.88 -8.98 -10.29
C LEU A 90 -18.59 -8.00 -11.25
N ASP A 91 -19.87 -7.71 -11.00
CA ASP A 91 -20.70 -6.84 -11.85
C ASP A 91 -20.51 -5.34 -11.56
N ASP A 92 -20.13 -4.95 -10.32
CA ASP A 92 -19.76 -3.57 -9.97
C ASP A 92 -18.42 -3.49 -9.20
N PRO A 93 -17.27 -3.61 -9.92
CA PRO A 93 -15.95 -3.63 -9.30
C PRO A 93 -15.57 -2.34 -8.55
N GLN A 94 -16.29 -1.23 -8.76
CA GLN A 94 -16.02 0.05 -8.13
C GLN A 94 -16.60 0.16 -6.71
N PHE A 95 -17.60 -0.67 -6.38
CA PHE A 95 -18.27 -0.72 -5.08
C PHE A 95 -18.03 -2.02 -4.29
N SER A 96 -17.17 -2.91 -4.78
CA SER A 96 -16.75 -4.07 -3.99
C SER A 96 -16.20 -3.65 -2.61
N GLU A 97 -16.44 -4.48 -1.59
CA GLU A 97 -15.95 -4.23 -0.23
C GLU A 97 -14.43 -4.04 -0.19
N LYS A 98 -13.71 -4.75 -1.07
CA LYS A 98 -12.27 -4.59 -1.27
C LYS A 98 -11.90 -3.21 -1.82
N ALA A 99 -12.63 -2.69 -2.82
CA ALA A 99 -12.39 -1.36 -3.36
C ALA A 99 -12.71 -0.25 -2.35
N LEU A 100 -13.72 -0.46 -1.49
CA LEU A 100 -14.03 0.40 -0.34
C LEU A 100 -12.90 0.37 0.68
N PHE A 101 -12.44 -0.82 1.08
CA PHE A 101 -11.31 -0.99 2.00
C PHE A 101 -10.08 -0.20 1.55
N TRP A 102 -9.64 -0.38 0.30
CA TRP A 102 -8.42 0.31 -0.17
C TRP A 102 -8.57 1.83 -0.28
N ARG A 103 -9.79 2.35 -0.49
CA ARG A 103 -10.05 3.80 -0.46
C ARG A 103 -9.96 4.36 0.96
N ASP A 104 -10.49 3.64 1.94
CA ASP A 104 -10.45 4.09 3.33
C ASP A 104 -9.03 3.92 3.88
N PHE A 105 -8.33 2.85 3.48
CA PHE A 105 -6.92 2.67 3.73
C PHE A 105 -6.07 3.79 3.15
N GLU A 106 -6.33 4.22 1.90
CA GLU A 106 -5.65 5.37 1.29
C GLU A 106 -5.84 6.66 2.11
N THR A 107 -7.00 6.81 2.76
CA THR A 107 -7.31 7.96 3.62
C THR A 107 -6.49 7.89 4.90
N ALA A 108 -6.59 6.79 5.67
CA ALA A 108 -5.82 6.58 6.90
C ALA A 108 -4.30 6.65 6.66
N TYR A 109 -3.83 6.09 5.53
CA TYR A 109 -2.42 6.15 5.16
C TYR A 109 -1.90 7.59 5.01
N LYS A 110 -2.74 8.55 4.63
CA LYS A 110 -2.33 9.96 4.47
C LYS A 110 -2.48 10.78 5.73
N GLU A 111 -3.11 10.25 6.78
CA GLU A 111 -3.34 10.97 8.03
C GLU A 111 -2.06 11.06 8.85
N ASN A 112 -1.78 12.23 9.42
CA ASN A 112 -0.62 12.41 10.29
C ASN A 112 -0.94 11.92 11.71
N ASP A 113 -1.17 10.62 11.85
CA ASP A 113 -1.41 9.95 13.12
C ASP A 113 -0.09 9.45 13.74
N GLU A 114 0.08 9.66 15.04
CA GLU A 114 1.22 9.17 15.81
C GLU A 114 1.25 7.64 15.86
N GLU A 115 0.10 6.97 15.84
CA GLU A 115 -0.02 5.50 15.82
C GLU A 115 0.73 4.91 14.60
N TYR A 116 0.70 5.61 13.46
CA TYR A 116 1.31 5.11 12.21
C TYR A 116 2.77 5.56 12.03
N SER A 117 3.26 6.43 12.90
CA SER A 117 4.50 7.18 12.68
C SER A 117 5.73 6.55 13.32
N GLY A 118 5.55 5.69 14.32
CA GLY A 118 6.63 5.00 15.05
C GLY A 118 7.10 3.68 14.43
N LEU A 119 8.27 3.21 14.88
CA LEU A 119 8.71 1.83 14.67
C LEU A 119 8.27 0.99 15.87
N ILE A 120 7.77 -0.22 15.63
CA ILE A 120 7.38 -1.16 16.70
C ILE A 120 8.55 -1.90 17.36
N ALA A 121 9.77 -1.73 16.83
CA ALA A 121 10.95 -2.41 17.29
C ALA A 121 12.21 -1.59 16.99
N ASP A 122 13.20 -1.73 17.87
CA ASP A 122 14.53 -1.18 17.70
C ASP A 122 15.44 -2.24 17.06
N ASP A 123 15.76 -2.06 15.78
CA ASP A 123 16.68 -2.93 15.02
C ASP A 123 17.62 -2.06 14.19
N VAL A 124 18.89 -2.48 14.11
CA VAL A 124 19.92 -1.80 13.33
C VAL A 124 19.55 -1.70 11.85
N ASP A 125 18.76 -2.64 11.31
CA ASP A 125 18.29 -2.60 9.92
C ASP A 125 17.27 -1.49 9.66
N PHE A 126 16.64 -0.95 10.71
CA PHE A 126 15.63 0.09 10.62
C PHE A 126 16.22 1.50 10.81
N VAL A 127 17.54 1.61 10.97
CA VAL A 127 18.21 2.90 11.15
C VAL A 127 17.93 3.84 9.98
N GLY A 128 17.48 5.05 10.32
CA GLY A 128 17.11 6.07 9.35
C GLY A 128 15.79 5.80 8.62
N ILE A 129 14.96 4.88 9.10
CA ILE A 129 13.56 4.73 8.67
C ILE A 129 12.66 5.55 9.59
N THR A 130 11.89 6.46 8.99
CA THR A 130 10.88 7.27 9.68
C THR A 130 9.50 7.03 9.04
N PRO A 131 8.66 6.14 9.59
CA PRO A 131 7.31 5.88 9.05
C PRO A 131 6.39 7.12 9.02
N GLY A 132 6.66 8.12 9.86
CA GLY A 132 5.99 9.43 9.82
C GLY A 132 6.28 10.26 8.55
N THR A 133 7.25 9.88 7.72
CA THR A 133 7.48 10.54 6.43
C THR A 133 6.45 10.08 5.39
N ILE A 134 5.33 10.80 5.31
CA ILE A 134 4.19 10.42 4.47
C ILE A 134 4.46 10.74 2.99
N VAL A 135 4.50 9.70 2.17
CA VAL A 135 4.55 9.83 0.70
C VAL A 135 3.20 9.38 0.13
N PRO A 136 2.37 10.27 -0.41
CA PRO A 136 1.01 9.91 -0.82
C PRO A 136 0.98 8.89 -1.96
N HIS A 137 0.34 7.74 -1.75
CA HIS A 137 0.07 6.74 -2.79
C HIS A 137 -1.44 6.60 -3.03
N SER A 138 -1.83 6.10 -4.22
CA SER A 138 -3.23 5.77 -4.52
C SER A 138 -3.63 4.44 -3.87
N ALA A 139 -4.93 4.23 -3.64
CA ALA A 139 -5.48 2.95 -3.18
C ALA A 139 -4.95 1.73 -3.97
N ALA A 140 -4.96 1.82 -5.30
CA ALA A 140 -4.43 0.76 -6.17
C ALA A 140 -2.94 0.51 -5.95
N LYS A 141 -2.15 1.58 -5.74
CA LYS A 141 -0.72 1.44 -5.49
C LYS A 141 -0.44 0.82 -4.12
N LEU A 142 -1.21 1.19 -3.10
CA LEU A 142 -1.11 0.62 -1.75
C LEU A 142 -1.47 -0.87 -1.76
N GLU A 143 -2.50 -1.28 -2.52
CA GLU A 143 -2.83 -2.69 -2.73
C GLU A 143 -1.67 -3.46 -3.37
N GLU A 144 -1.05 -2.91 -4.42
CA GLU A 144 0.11 -3.52 -5.06
C GLU A 144 1.28 -3.70 -4.09
N LEU A 145 1.58 -2.66 -3.29
CA LEU A 145 2.66 -2.70 -2.31
C LEU A 145 2.41 -3.73 -1.21
N TRP A 146 1.16 -3.84 -0.73
CA TRP A 146 0.80 -4.86 0.25
C TRP A 146 0.96 -6.27 -0.32
N LYS A 147 0.49 -6.53 -1.54
CA LYS A 147 0.66 -7.84 -2.20
C LYS A 147 2.13 -8.20 -2.43
N GLU A 148 2.95 -7.22 -2.84
CA GLU A 148 4.40 -7.41 -3.00
C GLU A 148 5.03 -7.81 -1.67
N LEU A 149 4.71 -7.08 -0.60
CA LEU A 149 5.24 -7.35 0.74
C LEU A 149 4.85 -8.73 1.25
N THR A 150 3.56 -9.07 1.19
CA THR A 150 3.07 -10.36 1.70
C THR A 150 3.63 -11.51 0.87
N SER A 151 3.79 -11.36 -0.45
CA SER A 151 4.45 -12.36 -1.29
C SER A 151 5.90 -12.61 -0.88
N PHE A 152 6.69 -11.57 -0.64
CA PHE A 152 8.07 -11.75 -0.16
C PHE A 152 8.10 -12.36 1.24
N PHE A 153 7.18 -11.96 2.12
CA PHE A 153 7.05 -12.54 3.44
C PHE A 153 6.76 -14.05 3.38
N SER A 154 5.80 -14.48 2.56
CA SER A 154 5.47 -15.90 2.40
C SER A 154 6.66 -16.72 1.90
N ILE A 155 7.44 -16.19 0.97
CA ILE A 155 8.66 -16.84 0.48
C ILE A 155 9.70 -16.95 1.62
N SER A 156 9.96 -15.86 2.32
CA SER A 156 10.91 -15.84 3.45
C SER A 156 10.48 -16.78 4.57
N GLU A 157 9.19 -16.82 4.91
CA GLU A 157 8.66 -17.71 5.95
C GLU A 157 8.69 -19.17 5.53
N ALA A 158 8.32 -19.50 4.29
CA ALA A 158 8.43 -20.85 3.77
C ALA A 158 9.88 -21.35 3.87
N ASN A 159 10.84 -20.52 3.44
CA ASN A 159 12.27 -20.86 3.51
C ASN A 159 12.77 -20.99 4.96
N PHE A 160 12.29 -20.15 5.87
CA PHE A 160 12.60 -20.24 7.30
C PHE A 160 12.08 -21.55 7.93
N ARG A 161 10.90 -22.02 7.49
CA ARG A 161 10.25 -23.23 7.99
C ARG A 161 10.77 -24.53 7.37
N LEU A 162 11.52 -24.48 6.26
CA LEU A 162 12.07 -25.67 5.61
C LEU A 162 13.01 -26.43 6.57
N SER A 163 12.78 -27.73 6.75
CA SER A 163 13.64 -28.56 7.59
C SER A 163 15.05 -28.69 6.99
N GLY A 164 16.10 -28.44 7.78
CA GLY A 164 17.50 -28.57 7.35
C GLY A 164 18.27 -27.25 7.30
N THR A 165 17.62 -26.12 7.58
CA THR A 165 18.29 -24.85 7.87
C THR A 165 18.78 -24.86 9.32
N HIS A 166 20.07 -24.61 9.54
CA HIS A 166 20.64 -24.44 10.89
C HIS A 166 20.42 -23.02 11.45
N ASP A 167 19.82 -22.14 10.65
CA ASP A 167 19.62 -20.74 10.97
C ASP A 167 18.30 -20.49 11.70
N GLN A 168 18.39 -20.06 12.95
CA GLN A 168 17.22 -19.74 13.79
C GLN A 168 16.70 -18.30 13.62
N GLU A 169 17.41 -17.47 12.85
CA GLU A 169 17.11 -16.05 12.68
C GLU A 169 16.37 -15.80 11.36
N PHE A 170 15.08 -15.44 11.46
CA PHE A 170 14.24 -15.10 10.29
C PHE A 170 14.88 -14.04 9.38
N LYS A 171 15.60 -13.07 9.96
CA LYS A 171 16.30 -11.99 9.23
C LYS A 171 17.18 -12.50 8.09
N LYS A 172 17.84 -13.65 8.25
CA LYS A 172 18.69 -14.28 7.21
C LYS A 172 17.91 -14.68 5.95
N PHE A 173 16.61 -14.89 6.07
CA PHE A 173 15.71 -15.30 4.99
C PHE A 173 15.03 -14.11 4.29
N THR A 174 15.22 -12.88 4.79
CA THR A 174 14.64 -11.66 4.20
C THR A 174 15.47 -11.08 3.07
N HIS A 175 16.70 -11.59 2.85
CA HIS A 175 17.64 -11.09 1.83
C HIS A 175 17.87 -9.56 1.91
N GLY A 176 17.93 -9.02 3.12
CA GLY A 176 18.14 -7.58 3.36
C GLY A 176 16.89 -6.71 3.16
N LYS A 177 15.72 -7.32 2.96
CA LYS A 177 14.43 -6.62 2.89
C LYS A 177 13.95 -6.27 4.30
N ALA A 178 14.36 -5.09 4.77
CA ALA A 178 14.01 -4.59 6.10
C ALA A 178 12.49 -4.47 6.33
N ASP A 179 11.72 -4.19 5.28
CA ASP A 179 10.25 -4.15 5.33
C ASP A 179 9.61 -5.52 5.59
N VAL A 180 10.18 -6.59 5.01
CA VAL A 180 9.75 -7.98 5.28
C VAL A 180 10.10 -8.38 6.72
N LEU A 181 11.29 -8.01 7.19
CA LEU A 181 11.69 -8.23 8.59
C LEU A 181 10.77 -7.47 9.55
N TYR A 182 10.41 -6.24 9.21
CA TYR A 182 9.49 -5.42 10.00
C TYR A 182 8.10 -6.05 10.11
N LEU A 183 7.58 -6.59 9.02
CA LEU A 183 6.33 -7.37 9.03
C LEU A 183 6.45 -8.61 9.93
N TRP A 184 7.58 -9.31 9.93
CA TRP A 184 7.81 -10.42 10.86
C TRP A 184 7.76 -9.97 12.33
N TYR A 185 8.35 -8.83 12.68
CA TYR A 185 8.30 -8.33 14.05
C TYR A 185 6.87 -8.00 14.48
N TRP A 186 6.05 -7.45 13.57
CA TRP A 186 4.63 -7.25 13.82
C TRP A 186 3.90 -8.55 14.19
N THR A 187 4.25 -9.69 13.58
CA THR A 187 3.68 -11.00 13.96
C THR A 187 4.07 -11.49 15.36
N LYS A 188 5.10 -10.89 15.97
CA LYS A 188 5.53 -11.19 17.35
C LYS A 188 4.91 -10.27 18.38
N VAL A 189 4.52 -9.06 17.97
CA VAL A 189 3.85 -8.08 18.84
C VAL A 189 2.35 -8.36 18.91
N GLU A 190 1.71 -8.60 17.76
CA GLU A 190 0.25 -8.76 17.67
C GLU A 190 -0.13 -10.08 17.01
N ILE A 191 -0.91 -10.91 17.71
CA ILE A 191 -1.40 -12.21 17.21
C ILE A 191 -2.24 -12.03 15.92
N TRP A 192 -2.97 -10.92 15.81
CA TRP A 192 -3.81 -10.61 14.64
C TRP A 192 -3.01 -10.43 13.35
N ALA A 193 -1.73 -10.02 13.44
CA ALA A 193 -0.88 -9.92 12.26
C ALA A 193 -0.65 -11.27 11.59
N LEU A 194 -0.62 -12.38 12.36
CA LEU A 194 -0.58 -13.73 11.78
C LEU A 194 -1.88 -14.05 11.03
N VAL A 195 -3.03 -13.69 11.58
CA VAL A 195 -4.35 -13.92 10.97
C VAL A 195 -4.46 -13.23 9.61
N CYS A 196 -3.97 -11.99 9.48
CA CYS A 196 -3.95 -11.26 8.21
C CYS A 196 -3.03 -11.86 7.16
N LEU A 197 -2.00 -12.60 7.57
CA LEU A 197 -1.07 -13.24 6.64
C LEU A 197 -1.53 -14.63 6.22
N LEU A 198 -2.43 -15.28 6.96
CA LEU A 198 -2.96 -16.62 6.63
C LEU A 198 -3.44 -16.77 5.18
N PRO A 199 -4.21 -15.83 4.57
CA PRO A 199 -4.63 -15.96 3.17
C PRO A 199 -3.47 -15.94 2.15
N TYR A 200 -2.29 -15.52 2.56
CA TYR A 200 -1.09 -15.38 1.72
C TYR A 200 -0.06 -16.48 1.98
N LEU A 201 -0.26 -17.33 2.98
CA LEU A 201 0.68 -18.38 3.41
C LEU A 201 0.32 -19.78 2.89
N VAL A 202 -0.67 -19.88 1.99
CA VAL A 202 -1.15 -21.13 1.37
C VAL A 202 -0.80 -21.16 -0.10
#